data_AF-A0A1I1XK41-F1
#
_entry.id   AF-A0A1I1XK41-F1
#
_cell.length_a   1.000
_cell.length_b   1.000
_cell.length_c   1.000
_cell.angle_alpha   90.00
_cell.angle_beta   90.00
_cell.angle_gamma   90.00
#
_symmetry.space_group_name_H-M   'P 1'
#
loop_
_entity.id
_entity.type
_entity.pdbx_description
1 polymer ?
#
loop_
_entity_poly.entity_id
_entity_poly.type
_entity_poly.pdbx_seq_one_letter_code
_entity_poly.pdbx_strand_id
1 'polypeptide(L)'
;MLFDTPEKGYCIHALNAIFLSSKNKWIRIDARGNKRGIDAQFSINEEKLAFKANEDKDEKDYPMIYVNPHPKTLSTLKNHTDAVEMYKHHLPAYL
;
A
#
# COMPACT_ATOMS: atom_id res chain seq x y z
N MET A 1 -13.12 -10.21 4.22
CA MET A 1 -12.10 -9.58 3.35
C MET A 1 -11.35 -10.70 2.64
N LEU A 2 -10.62 -10.42 1.55
CA LEU A 2 -9.67 -11.42 1.03
C LEU A 2 -8.58 -11.61 2.10
N PHE A 3 -8.33 -12.87 2.48
CA PHE A 3 -7.26 -13.25 3.42
C PHE A 3 -7.36 -12.63 4.83
N ASP A 4 -8.57 -12.61 5.41
CA ASP A 4 -8.82 -12.07 6.75
C ASP A 4 -8.58 -13.04 7.91
N THR A 5 -8.20 -14.29 7.62
CA THR A 5 -7.78 -15.26 8.63
C THR A 5 -6.46 -15.91 8.20
N PRO A 6 -5.58 -16.30 9.14
CA PRO A 6 -4.27 -16.87 8.81
C PRO A 6 -4.36 -18.10 7.91
N GLU A 7 -5.41 -18.89 8.06
CA GLU A 7 -5.65 -20.13 7.31
C GLU A 7 -5.93 -19.85 5.83
N LYS A 8 -6.35 -18.63 5.48
CA LYS A 8 -6.54 -18.20 4.09
C LYS A 8 -5.22 -17.82 3.41
N GLY A 9 -4.14 -17.65 4.17
CA GLY A 9 -2.82 -17.25 3.69
C GLY A 9 -2.52 -15.76 3.88
N TYR A 10 -1.35 -15.33 3.43
CA TYR A 10 -0.90 -13.94 3.50
C TYR A 10 -1.27 -13.15 2.26
N CYS A 11 -1.47 -11.84 2.42
CA CYS A 11 -1.66 -10.92 1.32
C CYS A 11 -0.73 -9.72 1.43
N ILE A 12 -0.42 -9.10 0.29
CA ILE A 12 0.27 -7.81 0.25
C ILE A 12 -0.79 -6.73 0.29
N HIS A 13 -0.71 -5.86 1.29
CA HIS A 13 -1.54 -4.66 1.36
C HIS A 13 -0.65 -3.43 1.21
N ALA A 14 -0.90 -2.62 0.18
CA ALA A 14 -0.18 -1.39 -0.04
C ALA A 14 -0.86 -0.22 0.69
N LEU A 15 -0.06 0.63 1.33
CA LEU A 15 -0.49 1.90 1.89
C LEU A 15 -0.14 3.05 0.95
N ASN A 16 -0.84 4.17 1.11
CA ASN A 16 -0.47 5.42 0.49
C ASN A 16 0.34 6.26 1.48
N ALA A 17 1.15 7.18 0.98
CA ALA A 17 1.85 8.17 1.79
C ALA A 17 1.60 9.57 1.23
N ILE A 18 1.33 10.52 2.12
CA ILE A 18 1.17 11.93 1.77
C ILE A 18 2.24 12.76 2.47
N PHE A 19 2.80 13.73 1.75
CA PHE A 19 3.72 14.70 2.33
C PHE A 19 2.96 15.98 2.68
N LEU A 20 2.91 16.30 3.97
CA LEU A 20 2.30 17.53 4.47
C LEU A 20 3.40 18.58 4.66
N SER A 21 3.59 19.42 3.65
CA SER A 21 4.65 20.43 3.60
C SER A 21 4.61 21.42 4.77
N SER A 22 3.41 21.84 5.19
CA SER A 22 3.22 22.75 6.34
C SER A 22 3.74 22.20 7.67
N LYS A 23 3.97 20.89 7.76
CA LYS A 23 4.55 20.21 8.92
C LYS A 23 5.87 19.51 8.62
N ASN A 24 6.34 19.59 7.37
CA ASN A 24 7.50 18.85 6.88
C ASN A 24 7.46 17.36 7.27
N LYS A 25 6.28 16.72 7.12
CA LYS A 25 6.02 15.36 7.64
C LYS A 25 5.36 14.47 6.59
N TRP A 26 5.82 13.21 6.52
CA TRP A 26 5.11 12.15 5.80
C TRP A 26 4.08 11.46 6.70
N ILE A 27 2.93 11.13 6.13
CA ILE A 27 1.85 10.42 6.82
C ILE A 27 1.44 9.24 5.93
N ARG A 28 1.55 8.00 6.45
CA ARG A 28 0.99 6.82 5.77
C ARG A 28 -0.50 6.72 6.07
N ILE A 29 -1.27 6.34 5.07
CA ILE A 29 -2.73 6.22 5.14
C ILE A 29 -3.18 4.94 4.42
N ASP A 30 -4.27 4.37 4.90
CA ASP A 30 -4.93 3.26 4.24
C ASP A 30 -6.06 3.78 3.33
N ALA A 31 -5.90 3.66 2.02
CA ALA A 31 -6.88 4.17 1.05
C ALA A 31 -8.22 3.43 1.07
N ARG A 32 -8.34 2.28 1.76
CA ARG A 32 -9.64 1.64 2.01
C ARG A 32 -10.57 2.53 2.84
N GLY A 33 -10.00 3.46 3.59
CA GLY A 33 -10.73 4.45 4.37
C GLY A 33 -11.40 3.88 5.63
N ASN A 34 -12.12 4.77 6.31
CA ASN A 34 -12.77 4.47 7.57
C ASN A 34 -14.20 3.94 7.35
N LYS A 35 -14.60 2.92 8.10
CA LYS A 35 -15.98 2.38 8.10
C LYS A 35 -16.39 1.91 9.49
N ARG A 36 -17.68 1.64 9.70
CA ARG A 36 -18.18 1.12 10.99
C ARG A 36 -17.37 -0.11 11.42
N GLY A 37 -16.81 -0.07 12.64
CA GLY A 37 -15.99 -1.14 13.20
C GLY A 37 -14.50 -1.08 12.84
N ILE A 38 -14.06 -0.05 12.12
CA ILE A 38 -12.66 0.22 11.77
C ILE A 38 -12.33 1.66 12.24
N ASP A 39 -11.12 1.90 12.74
CA ASP A 39 -10.58 3.24 13.00
C ASP A 39 -9.34 3.51 12.13
N ALA A 40 -9.59 3.89 10.87
CA ALA A 40 -8.59 4.25 9.87
C ALA A 40 -8.74 5.71 9.44
N GLN A 41 -9.13 6.58 10.37
CA GLN A 41 -9.35 8.01 10.10
C GLN A 41 -8.03 8.71 9.79
N PHE A 42 -8.06 9.70 8.90
CA PHE A 42 -6.90 10.55 8.70
C PHE A 42 -6.51 11.27 10.00
N SER A 43 -5.23 11.16 10.38
CA SER A 43 -4.67 11.85 11.53
C SER A 43 -3.28 12.37 11.20
N ILE A 44 -3.02 13.61 11.62
CA ILE A 44 -1.70 14.26 11.47
C ILE A 44 -0.73 13.89 12.61
N ASN A 45 -1.26 13.41 13.73
CA ASN A 45 -0.49 13.18 14.94
C ASN A 45 0.05 11.74 14.96
N GLU A 46 -0.84 10.78 14.72
CA GLU A 46 -0.58 9.35 14.80
C GLU A 46 -1.05 8.63 13.54
N GLU A 47 -0.47 7.47 13.29
CA GLU A 47 -0.90 6.62 12.19
C GLU A 47 -2.12 5.79 12.60
N LYS A 48 -3.14 5.80 11.75
CA LYS A 48 -4.38 5.03 11.92
C LYS A 48 -4.64 4.16 10.71
N LEU A 49 -4.25 2.89 10.81
CA LEU A 49 -4.47 1.88 9.77
C LEU A 49 -5.69 1.03 10.11
N ALA A 50 -6.40 0.57 9.07
CA ALA A 50 -7.55 -0.30 9.26
C ALA A 50 -7.16 -1.65 9.90
N PHE A 51 -5.97 -2.14 9.56
CA PHE A 51 -5.38 -3.37 10.07
C PHE A 51 -3.88 -3.15 10.23
N LYS A 52 -3.33 -3.57 11.38
CA LYS A 52 -1.89 -3.57 11.63
C LYS A 52 -1.36 -4.98 11.39
N ALA A 53 -0.11 -5.07 10.93
CA ALA A 53 0.57 -6.35 10.82
C ALA A 53 0.69 -7.00 12.21
N ASN A 54 0.38 -8.30 12.29
CA ASN A 54 0.56 -9.12 13.46
C ASN A 54 1.87 -9.93 13.35
N GLU A 55 2.93 -9.43 14.00
CA GLU A 55 4.26 -10.06 13.97
C GLU A 55 4.28 -11.46 14.60
N ASP A 56 3.40 -11.76 15.57
CA ASP A 56 3.26 -13.11 16.15
C ASP A 56 2.75 -14.14 15.13
N LYS A 57 2.24 -13.67 14.00
CA LYS A 57 1.78 -14.46 12.85
C LYS A 57 2.65 -14.25 11.62
N ASP A 58 3.93 -13.86 11.80
CA ASP A 58 4.89 -13.62 10.73
C ASP A 58 4.49 -12.51 9.73
N GLU A 59 3.46 -11.71 10.03
CA GLU A 59 3.11 -10.56 9.20
C GLU A 59 4.16 -9.45 9.39
N LYS A 60 4.47 -8.71 8.32
CA LYS A 60 5.49 -7.66 8.35
C LYS A 60 4.94 -6.33 7.84
N ASP A 61 5.23 -5.27 8.57
CA ASP A 61 5.06 -3.90 8.11
C ASP A 61 6.39 -3.33 7.59
N TYR A 62 6.33 -2.58 6.50
CA TYR A 62 7.47 -1.91 5.89
C TYR A 62 7.25 -0.40 5.99
N PRO A 63 7.87 0.30 6.96
CA PRO A 63 7.60 1.72 7.22
C PRO A 63 8.21 2.66 6.18
N MET A 64 9.05 2.15 5.28
CA MET A 64 9.77 2.95 4.30
C MET A 64 8.81 3.58 3.29
N ILE A 65 8.96 4.90 3.09
CA ILE A 65 8.22 5.66 2.09
C ILE A 65 9.13 5.91 0.90
N TYR A 66 8.76 5.34 -0.24
CA TYR A 66 9.41 5.60 -1.52
C TYR A 66 8.74 6.80 -2.19
N VAL A 67 9.43 7.94 -2.19
CA VAL A 67 8.91 9.20 -2.77
C VAL A 67 8.83 9.13 -4.29
N ASN A 68 9.74 8.39 -4.92
CA ASN A 68 9.78 8.20 -6.36
C ASN A 68 9.30 6.78 -6.71
N PRO A 69 8.41 6.63 -7.69
CA PRO A 69 8.04 5.31 -8.21
C PRO A 69 9.24 4.66 -8.91
N HIS A 70 9.23 3.33 -8.95
CA HIS A 70 10.31 2.60 -9.59
C HIS A 70 10.34 2.85 -11.12
N PRO A 71 11.49 3.18 -11.74
CA PRO A 71 11.55 3.53 -13.16
C PRO A 71 11.02 2.45 -14.10
N LYS A 72 11.26 1.16 -13.78
CA LYS A 72 10.73 0.04 -14.59
C LYS A 72 9.21 -0.02 -14.56
N THR A 73 8.60 0.15 -13.38
CA THR A 73 7.14 0.18 -13.24
C THR A 73 6.54 1.35 -14.03
N LEU A 74 7.15 2.54 -13.94
CA LEU A 74 6.72 3.68 -14.73
C LEU A 74 6.85 3.43 -16.24
N SER A 75 7.94 2.81 -16.68
CA SER A 75 8.15 2.46 -18.10
C SER A 75 7.03 1.55 -18.61
N THR A 76 6.70 0.48 -17.87
CA THR A 76 5.60 -0.42 -18.23
C THR A 76 4.28 0.36 -18.32
N LEU A 77 3.92 1.14 -17.29
CA LEU A 77 2.65 1.88 -17.27
C LEU A 77 2.53 2.94 -18.38
N LYS A 78 3.63 3.57 -18.78
CA LYS A 78 3.63 4.60 -19.83
C LYS A 78 3.55 4.04 -21.24
N ASN A 79 4.09 2.83 -21.45
CA ASN A 79 4.22 2.25 -22.79
C ASN A 79 3.06 1.33 -23.18
N HIS A 80 2.13 1.03 -22.28
CA HIS A 80 0.99 0.14 -22.56
C HIS A 80 -0.33 0.86 -22.25
N THR A 81 -1.24 0.84 -23.22
CA THR A 81 -2.57 1.48 -23.11
C THR A 81 -3.69 0.50 -22.78
N ASP A 82 -3.45 -0.79 -22.94
CA ASP A 82 -4.37 -1.87 -22.53
C ASP A 82 -3.88 -2.50 -21.22
N ALA A 83 -4.68 -2.35 -20.16
CA ALA A 83 -4.34 -2.84 -18.84
C ALA A 83 -4.33 -4.38 -18.73
N VAL A 84 -5.19 -5.08 -19.48
CA VAL A 84 -5.30 -6.54 -19.43
C VAL A 84 -4.10 -7.17 -20.14
N GLU A 85 -3.72 -6.62 -21.27
CA GLU A 85 -2.55 -7.02 -22.04
C GLU A 85 -1.26 -6.78 -21.22
N MET A 86 -1.09 -5.56 -20.72
CA MET A 86 0.04 -5.17 -19.88
C MET A 86 0.23 -6.09 -18.67
N TYR A 87 -0.86 -6.37 -17.96
CA TYR A 87 -0.87 -7.25 -16.79
C TYR A 87 -0.40 -8.67 -17.12
N LYS A 88 -0.81 -9.21 -18.27
CA LYS A 88 -0.50 -10.59 -18.66
C LYS A 88 0.93 -10.76 -19.17
N HIS A 89 1.51 -9.74 -19.80
CA HIS A 89 2.72 -9.92 -20.61
C HIS A 89 3.86 -8.94 -20.32
N HIS A 90 3.60 -7.81 -19.66
CA HIS A 90 4.57 -6.69 -19.63
C HIS A 90 4.94 -6.17 -18.24
N LEU A 91 4.42 -6.79 -17.18
CA LEU A 91 4.85 -6.46 -15.81
C LEU A 91 6.33 -6.84 -15.61
N PRO A 92 7.12 -5.99 -14.92
CA PRO A 92 8.52 -6.29 -14.66
C PRO A 92 8.65 -7.48 -13.71
N ALA A 93 9.49 -8.46 -14.06
CA ALA A 93 9.78 -9.61 -13.20
C ALA A 93 10.72 -9.28 -12.02
N TYR A 94 11.39 -8.13 -12.06
CA TYR A 94 12.30 -7.64 -11.03
C TYR A 94 12.38 -6.12 -11.04
N LEU A 95 12.51 -5.53 -9.85
CA LEU A 95 12.69 -4.08 -9.65
C LEU A 95 14.18 -3.79 -9.47
#